data_AF-A0A2H6JUG5-F1
#
_entry.id   AF-A0A2H6JUG5-F1
#
_cell.length_a   1.000
_cell.length_b   1.000
_cell.length_c   1.000
_cell.angle_alpha   90.00
_cell.angle_beta   90.00
_cell.angle_gamma   90.00
#
_symmetry.space_group_name_H-M   'P 1'
#
loop_
_entity.id
_entity.type
_entity.pdbx_description
1 polymer ?
#
loop_
_entity_poly.entity_id
_entity_poly.type
_entity_poly.pdbx_seq_one_letter_code
_entity_poly.pdbx_strand_id
1 'polypeptide(L)'
;MARSSYKNKKIKLIIDTKYKLYIKSSNQDIYQMMAYGIAGKCSEIVLLYPKTENFTEPNENPITISLHSDECQTKCELPRELNIYIKTVDLMKESLKDSKDEIINELKPFIPYHSKFLL
;
A
#
# COMPACT_ATOMS: atom_id res chain seq x y z
N MET A 1 16.47 14.94 -27.22
CA MET A 1 16.04 14.69 -25.82
C MET A 1 14.64 14.09 -25.84
N ALA A 2 14.53 12.77 -25.65
CA ALA A 2 13.25 12.06 -25.73
C ALA A 2 12.45 12.31 -24.44
N ARG A 3 11.26 12.92 -24.58
CA ARG A 3 10.25 12.95 -23.52
C ARG A 3 9.75 11.52 -23.35
N SER A 4 10.14 10.87 -22.26
CA SER A 4 9.57 9.57 -21.85
C SER A 4 8.06 9.74 -21.72
N SER A 5 7.32 9.09 -22.62
CA SER A 5 5.87 8.96 -22.55
C SER A 5 5.55 8.10 -21.33
N TYR A 6 5.26 8.74 -20.20
CA TYR A 6 4.59 8.09 -19.08
C TYR A 6 3.19 7.70 -19.56
N LYS A 7 3.09 6.58 -20.28
CA LYS A 7 1.81 5.88 -20.44
C LYS A 7 1.24 5.74 -19.05
N ASN A 8 0.05 6.31 -18.83
CA ASN A 8 -0.73 6.23 -17.61
C ASN A 8 -0.73 4.81 -17.04
N LYS A 9 0.24 4.48 -16.18
CA LYS A 9 0.25 3.24 -15.43
C LYS A 9 -0.91 3.37 -14.47
N LYS A 10 -2.01 2.65 -14.74
CA LYS A 10 -3.18 2.63 -13.88
C LYS A 10 -2.75 1.99 -12.55
N ILE A 11 -2.31 2.82 -11.61
CA ILE A 11 -1.96 2.37 -10.26
C ILE A 11 -3.26 1.86 -9.64
N LYS A 12 -3.27 0.56 -9.33
CA LYS A 12 -4.26 -0.01 -8.44
C LYS A 12 -3.60 -0.05 -7.08
N LEU A 13 -4.25 0.57 -6.10
CA LEU A 13 -3.81 0.62 -4.72
C LEU A 13 -4.81 -0.20 -3.89
N ILE A 14 -4.31 -1.11 -3.06
CA ILE A 14 -5.12 -1.76 -2.04
C ILE A 14 -4.72 -1.16 -0.70
N ILE A 15 -5.73 -0.81 0.10
CA ILE A 15 -5.57 -0.35 1.47
C ILE A 15 -6.15 -1.42 2.37
N ASP A 16 -5.31 -1.99 3.23
CA ASP A 16 -5.73 -2.95 4.24
C ASP A 16 -5.48 -2.35 5.63
N THR A 17 -6.49 -2.41 6.49
CA THR A 17 -6.40 -1.88 7.85
C THR A 17 -6.34 -3.02 8.85
N LYS A 18 -5.46 -2.92 9.83
CA LYS A 18 -5.36 -3.93 10.91
C LYS A 18 -5.77 -3.32 12.23
N TYR A 19 -6.51 -4.03 13.06
CA TYR A 19 -6.81 -3.60 14.44
C TYR A 19 -5.82 -4.22 15.44
N LYS A 20 -4.52 -3.99 15.22
CA LYS A 20 -3.43 -4.42 16.11
C LYS A 20 -2.30 -3.40 16.06
N LEU A 21 -1.58 -3.22 17.17
CA LEU A 21 -0.40 -2.36 17.18
C LEU A 21 0.70 -2.97 16.30
N TYR A 22 1.34 -2.13 15.50
CA TYR A 22 2.44 -2.56 14.67
C TYR A 22 3.69 -2.77 15.53
N ILE A 23 4.30 -3.96 15.51
CA ILE A 23 5.59 -4.20 16.19
C ILE A 23 6.65 -4.55 15.15
N LYS A 24 6.26 -5.37 14.18
CA LYS A 24 7.02 -5.78 13.01
C LYS A 24 6.06 -6.33 11.97
N SER A 25 6.52 -6.41 10.74
CA SER A 25 5.78 -7.05 9.66
C SER A 25 5.56 -8.54 9.98
N SER A 26 4.30 -8.97 9.93
CA SER A 26 3.95 -10.38 10.08
C SER A 26 3.96 -11.07 8.73
N ASN A 27 4.56 -12.25 8.65
CA ASN A 27 4.48 -13.09 7.45
C ASN A 27 3.04 -13.34 7.02
N GLN A 28 2.11 -13.50 7.98
CA GLN A 28 0.69 -13.67 7.67
C GLN A 28 0.10 -12.46 6.95
N ASP A 29 0.44 -11.24 7.39
CA ASP A 29 -0.04 -10.02 6.74
C ASP A 29 0.59 -9.89 5.35
N ILE A 30 1.87 -10.22 5.21
CA ILE A 30 2.58 -10.23 3.92
C ILE A 30 1.93 -11.21 2.93
N TYR A 31 1.63 -12.44 3.35
CA TYR A 31 0.97 -13.43 2.49
C TYR A 31 -0.44 -12.98 2.09
N GLN A 32 -1.18 -12.36 3.00
CA GLN A 32 -2.49 -11.79 2.69
C GLN A 32 -2.37 -10.68 1.65
N MET A 33 -1.37 -9.80 1.78
CA MET A 33 -1.12 -8.73 0.81
C MET A 33 -0.68 -9.30 -0.54
N MET A 34 0.11 -10.36 -0.56
CA MET A 34 0.48 -11.05 -1.80
C MET A 34 -0.77 -11.59 -2.52
N ALA A 35 -1.69 -12.23 -1.79
CA ALA A 35 -2.94 -12.73 -2.35
C ALA A 35 -3.80 -11.59 -2.92
N TYR A 36 -3.89 -10.46 -2.20
CA TYR A 36 -4.60 -9.26 -2.66
C TYR A 36 -3.95 -8.65 -3.89
N GLY A 37 -2.62 -8.58 -3.92
CA GLY A 37 -1.83 -8.11 -5.07
C GLY A 37 -2.13 -8.87 -6.35
N ILE A 38 -2.14 -10.19 -6.23
CA ILE A 38 -2.41 -11.11 -7.34
C ILE A 38 -3.87 -10.99 -7.79
N ALA A 39 -4.83 -11.07 -6.86
CA ALA A 39 -6.25 -11.03 -7.18
C ALA A 39 -6.68 -9.67 -7.76
N GLY A 40 -6.14 -8.57 -7.23
CA GLY A 40 -6.42 -7.21 -7.68
C GLY A 40 -5.65 -6.79 -8.92
N LYS A 41 -4.64 -7.56 -9.33
CA LYS A 41 -3.62 -7.17 -10.33
C LYS A 41 -3.00 -5.80 -9.98
N CYS A 42 -2.56 -5.63 -8.72
CA CYS A 42 -2.04 -4.38 -8.20
C CYS A 42 -0.54 -4.48 -7.88
N SER A 43 0.20 -3.40 -8.14
CA SER A 43 1.66 -3.36 -7.89
C SER A 43 2.02 -2.68 -6.57
N GLU A 44 1.05 -2.05 -5.92
CA GLU A 44 1.26 -1.27 -4.70
C GLU A 44 0.13 -1.56 -3.72
N ILE A 45 0.52 -1.76 -2.46
CA ILE A 45 -0.39 -2.00 -1.34
C ILE A 45 0.08 -1.18 -0.16
N VAL A 46 -0.84 -0.53 0.53
CA VAL A 46 -0.55 0.16 1.80
C VAL A 46 -1.28 -0.59 2.92
N LEU A 47 -0.52 -1.10 3.89
CA LEU A 47 -1.07 -1.55 5.17
C LEU A 47 -1.09 -0.38 6.14
N LEU A 48 -2.27 -0.08 6.67
CA LEU A 48 -2.46 0.92 7.71
C LEU A 48 -2.66 0.24 9.06
N TYR A 49 -1.81 0.60 10.01
CA TYR A 49 -1.92 0.17 11.41
C TYR A 49 -2.32 1.36 12.30
N PRO A 50 -3.14 1.15 13.33
CA PRO A 50 -3.35 2.15 14.36
C PRO A 50 -2.06 2.34 15.16
N LYS A 51 -1.78 3.59 15.50
CA LYS A 51 -0.77 3.96 16.48
C LYS A 51 -1.40 4.64 17.69
N THR A 52 -0.71 4.59 18.80
CA THR A 52 -1.00 5.35 20.04
C THR A 52 0.03 6.45 20.21
N GLU A 53 -0.20 7.42 21.11
CA GLU A 53 0.68 8.59 21.32
C GLU A 53 2.17 8.25 21.51
N ASN A 54 2.50 7.11 22.14
CA ASN A 54 3.88 6.68 22.41
C ASN A 54 4.49 5.77 21.33
N PHE A 55 3.89 5.74 20.14
CA PHE A 55 4.30 4.84 19.07
C PHE A 55 5.42 5.46 18.22
N THR A 56 6.51 4.73 18.03
CA THR A 56 7.57 5.14 17.11
C THR A 56 7.24 4.62 15.70
N GLU A 57 7.14 5.53 14.74
CA GLU A 57 6.89 5.16 13.33
C GLU A 57 7.92 4.13 12.86
N PRO A 58 7.48 3.05 12.19
CA PRO A 58 8.39 2.10 11.60
C PRO A 58 9.19 2.77 10.50
N ASN A 59 10.51 2.85 10.69
CA ASN A 59 11.44 3.27 9.65
C ASN A 59 11.76 2.07 8.74
N GLU A 60 10.74 1.51 8.12
CA GLU A 60 10.87 0.36 7.23
C GLU A 60 10.79 0.79 5.77
N ASN A 61 11.75 0.30 4.99
CA ASN A 61 11.64 0.37 3.54
C ASN A 61 10.45 -0.48 3.07
N PRO A 62 9.85 -0.15 1.92
CA PRO A 62 8.80 -0.97 1.34
C PRO A 62 9.26 -2.41 1.16
N ILE A 63 8.38 -3.37 1.47
CA ILE A 63 8.66 -4.78 1.21
C ILE A 63 8.34 -5.04 -0.26
N THR A 64 9.37 -5.35 -1.05
CA THR A 64 9.23 -5.67 -2.48
C THR A 64 9.23 -7.18 -2.69
N ILE A 65 8.19 -7.69 -3.34
CA ILE A 65 8.03 -9.12 -3.65
C ILE A 65 7.99 -9.28 -5.17
N SER A 66 8.89 -10.10 -5.72
CA SER A 66 8.80 -10.53 -7.12
C SER A 66 7.65 -11.52 -7.29
N LEU A 67 6.74 -11.24 -8.22
CA LEU A 67 5.57 -12.07 -8.50
C LEU A 67 5.76 -12.99 -9.72
N HIS A 68 6.92 -12.94 -10.38
CA HIS A 68 7.21 -13.77 -11.54
C HIS A 68 8.04 -15.00 -11.16
N SER A 69 7.56 -16.18 -11.55
CA SER A 69 8.42 -17.33 -11.86
C SER A 69 8.65 -17.36 -13.37
N ASP A 70 9.85 -17.76 -13.81
CA ASP A 70 10.24 -17.79 -15.22
C ASP A 70 9.33 -18.67 -16.11
N GLU A 71 8.45 -19.47 -15.50
CA GLU A 71 7.60 -20.45 -16.17
C GLU A 71 6.21 -19.91 -16.60
N CYS A 72 5.81 -18.70 -16.18
CA CYS A 72 4.43 -18.21 -16.36
C CYS A 72 4.29 -17.02 -17.32
N GLN A 73 5.14 -16.96 -18.35
CA GLN A 73 5.40 -15.74 -19.13
C GLN A 73 4.33 -15.34 -20.17
N THR A 74 3.26 -16.10 -20.41
CA THR A 74 2.43 -15.86 -21.62
C THR A 74 0.95 -15.54 -21.42
N LYS A 75 0.36 -15.60 -20.22
CA LYS A 75 -1.09 -15.31 -20.05
C LYS A 75 -1.52 -14.52 -18.82
N CYS A 76 -0.62 -14.27 -17.87
CA CYS A 76 -0.99 -13.57 -16.64
C CYS A 76 -0.64 -12.08 -16.73
N GLU A 77 -1.67 -11.21 -16.78
CA GLU A 77 -1.55 -9.76 -16.61
C GLU A 77 -1.23 -9.37 -15.15
N LEU A 78 -0.28 -10.07 -14.52
CA LEU A 78 0.16 -9.77 -13.18
C LEU A 78 1.30 -8.73 -13.22
N PRO A 79 1.36 -7.83 -12.23
CA PRO A 79 2.51 -6.95 -12.09
C PRO A 79 3.76 -7.78 -11.79
N ARG A 80 4.93 -7.27 -12.21
CA ARG A 80 6.21 -7.95 -12.00
C ARG A 80 6.60 -8.01 -10.53
N GLU A 81 6.32 -6.93 -9.83
CA GLU A 81 6.69 -6.70 -8.46
C GLU A 81 5.47 -6.16 -7.72
N LEU A 82 5.36 -6.56 -6.45
CA LEU A 82 4.43 -6.03 -5.48
C LEU A 82 5.21 -5.27 -4.42
N ASN A 83 4.92 -3.98 -4.28
CA ASN A 83 5.46 -3.14 -3.22
C ASN A 83 4.43 -3.01 -2.10
N ILE A 84 4.84 -3.36 -0.90
CA ILE A 84 4.02 -3.29 0.31
C ILE A 84 4.58 -2.18 1.19
N TYR A 85 3.79 -1.13 1.38
CA TYR A 85 4.10 0.00 2.24
C TYR A 85 3.39 -0.17 3.56
N ILE A 86 4.14 0.00 4.65
CA ILE A 86 3.58 -0.06 6.01
C ILE A 86 3.49 1.36 6.52
N LYS A 87 2.30 1.75 6.95
CA LYS A 87 2.00 3.09 7.45
C LYS A 87 1.23 2.96 8.75
N THR A 88 1.43 3.93 9.64
CA THR A 88 0.69 3.98 10.89
C THR A 88 -0.07 5.29 11.01
N VAL A 89 -1.23 5.23 11.67
CA VAL A 89 -2.14 6.38 11.77
C VAL A 89 -2.75 6.44 13.14
N ASP A 90 -2.88 7.65 13.67
CA ASP A 90 -3.49 7.83 14.98
C ASP A 90 -5.02 7.84 14.85
N LEU A 91 -5.63 6.73 15.28
CA LEU A 91 -7.08 6.55 15.30
C LEU A 91 -7.71 6.99 16.63
N MET A 92 -6.91 7.39 17.62
CA MET A 92 -7.39 7.80 18.95
C MET A 92 -7.53 9.32 19.07
N LYS A 93 -7.38 10.06 17.97
CA LYS A 93 -7.64 11.49 17.92
C LYS A 93 -9.10 11.80 18.27
N GLU A 94 -9.30 12.92 18.95
CA GLU A 94 -10.64 13.38 19.33
C GLU A 94 -11.56 13.66 18.12
N SER A 95 -10.97 14.03 16.97
CA SER A 95 -11.68 14.35 15.73
C SER A 95 -11.45 13.29 14.66
N LEU A 96 -12.53 12.65 14.21
CA LEU A 96 -12.53 11.72 13.08
C LEU A 96 -12.05 12.39 11.78
N LYS A 97 -12.25 13.71 11.65
CA LYS A 97 -11.76 14.47 10.50
C LYS A 97 -10.24 14.48 10.47
N ASP A 98 -9.60 14.58 11.64
CA ASP A 98 -8.15 14.72 11.74
C ASP A 98 -7.45 13.38 11.46
N SER A 99 -8.07 12.26 11.86
CA SER A 99 -7.61 10.92 11.45
C SER A 99 -7.80 10.70 9.95
N LYS A 100 -8.93 11.13 9.38
CA LYS A 100 -9.17 11.07 7.93
C LYS A 100 -8.12 11.87 7.15
N ASP A 101 -7.86 13.11 7.56
CA ASP A 101 -6.90 13.98 6.87
C ASP A 101 -5.47 13.42 6.95
N GLU A 102 -5.08 12.79 8.08
CA GLU A 102 -3.81 12.07 8.19
C GLU A 102 -3.73 10.89 7.21
N ILE A 103 -4.76 10.04 7.16
CA ILE A 103 -4.83 8.92 6.21
C ILE A 103 -4.67 9.42 4.77
N ILE A 104 -5.40 10.48 4.40
CA ILE A 104 -5.31 11.06 3.05
C ILE A 104 -3.89 11.56 2.76
N ASN A 105 -3.24 12.22 3.72
CA ASN A 105 -1.88 12.72 3.56
C ASN A 105 -0.86 11.58 3.41
N GLU A 106 -0.99 10.51 4.19
CA GLU A 106 -0.13 9.33 4.07
C GLU A 106 -0.33 8.59 2.75
N LEU A 107 -1.55 8.58 2.21
CA LEU A 107 -1.86 7.91 0.95
C LEU A 107 -1.56 8.77 -0.28
N LYS A 108 -1.45 10.09 -0.14
CA LYS A 108 -1.23 11.05 -1.23
C LYS A 108 -0.06 10.69 -2.16
N PRO A 109 1.10 10.20 -1.68
CA PRO A 109 2.21 9.81 -2.56
C PRO A 109 1.89 8.64 -3.50
N PHE A 110 0.93 7.79 -3.12
CA PHE A 110 0.56 6.56 -3.84
C PHE A 110 -0.62 6.77 -4.80
N ILE A 111 -1.27 7.94 -4.73
CA ILE A 111 -2.47 8.24 -5.49
C ILE A 111 -2.12 9.21 -6.62
N PRO A 112 -2.39 8.85 -7.89
CA PRO A 112 -2.26 9.80 -8.99
C PRO A 112 -3.17 11.01 -8.76
N TYR A 113 -2.67 12.22 -9.01
CA TYR A 113 -3.31 13.53 -8.80
C TYR A 113 -4.77 13.69 -9.33
N HIS A 114 -5.27 12.74 -10.12
CA HIS A 114 -6.62 12.76 -10.71
C HIS A 114 -7.60 11.73 -10.10
N SER A 115 -7.22 11.02 -9.04
CA SER A 115 -8.09 10.01 -8.42
C SER A 115 -8.95 10.66 -7.33
N LYS A 116 -10.27 10.69 -7.53
CA LYS A 116 -11.22 11.07 -6.47
C LYS A 116 -11.24 9.96 -5.41
N PHE A 117 -11.09 10.34 -4.14
CA PHE A 117 -11.46 9.47 -3.02
C PHE A 117 -12.98 9.24 -3.07
N LEU A 118 -13.39 8.00 -3.33
CA LEU A 118 -14.70 7.52 -2.91
C LEU A 118 -14.46 6.84 -1.56
N LEU A 119 -14.50 7.65 -0.50
CA LEU A 119 -14.60 7.17 0.89
C LEU A 119 -16.08 7.26 1.29
#